data_AF-A0A0S3QR06-F1
#
_entry.id   AF-A0A0S3QR06-F1
#
_cell.length_a   1.000
_cell.length_b   1.000
_cell.length_c   1.000
_cell.angle_alpha   90.00
_cell.angle_beta   90.00
_cell.angle_gamma   90.00
#
_symmetry.space_group_name_H-M   'P 1'
#
loop_
_entity.id
_entity.type
_entity.pdbx_description
1 polymer ?
#
loop_
_entity_poly.entity_id
_entity_poly.type
_entity_poly.pdbx_seq_one_letter_code
_entity_poly.pdbx_strand_id
1 'polypeptide(L)' 'VHPTDPDKSAIIATDKKGGMLVYDLAGKPLQYLPDGKM' A
#
# COMPACT_ATOMS: atom_id res chain seq x y z
N VAL A 1 5.00 0.87 -10.34
CA VAL A 1 3.96 0.87 -11.39
C VAL A 1 3.81 -0.54 -11.91
N HIS A 2 2.58 -0.98 -12.22
CA HIS A 2 2.35 -2.32 -12.76
C HIS A 2 2.82 -2.38 -14.23
N PRO A 3 3.54 -3.45 -14.64
CA PRO A 3 4.36 -3.42 -15.86
C PRO A 3 3.57 -3.52 -17.17
N THR A 4 2.36 -4.07 -17.17
CA THR A 4 1.56 -4.30 -18.39
C THR A 4 0.19 -3.63 -18.37
N ASP A 5 -0.22 -3.14 -17.20
CA ASP A 5 -1.56 -2.61 -16.96
C ASP A 5 -1.47 -1.56 -15.84
N PRO A 6 -1.31 -0.27 -16.18
CA PRO A 6 -1.10 0.79 -15.21
C PRO A 6 -2.21 0.90 -14.15
N ASP A 7 -3.45 0.54 -14.50
CA ASP A 7 -4.62 0.61 -13.61
C ASP A 7 -4.55 -0.40 -12.45
N LYS A 8 -3.70 -1.43 -12.59
CA LYS A 8 -3.39 -2.40 -11.51
C LYS A 8 -2.22 -1.99 -10.62
N SER A 9 -1.73 -0.75 -10.74
CA SER A 9 -0.70 -0.24 -9.84
C SER A 9 -1.25 -0.08 -8.43
N ALA A 10 -0.37 -0.22 -7.44
CA ALA A 10 -0.70 0.01 -6.03
C ALA A 10 0.08 1.22 -5.49
N ILE A 11 -0.52 1.89 -4.52
CA ILE A 11 0.13 2.93 -3.71
C ILE A 11 0.65 2.25 -2.44
N ILE A 12 1.94 2.41 -2.16
CA ILE A 12 2.58 1.96 -0.92
C ILE A 12 2.85 3.18 -0.06
N ALA A 13 2.35 3.16 1.17
CA ALA A 13 2.55 4.19 2.17
C ALA A 13 3.12 3.60 3.46
N THR A 14 3.74 4.43 4.28
CA THR A 14 4.23 4.05 5.60
C THR A 14 3.37 4.68 6.68
N ASP A 15 2.94 3.86 7.64
CA ASP A 15 2.54 4.33 8.96
C ASP A 15 3.79 4.28 9.85
N LYS A 16 4.34 5.45 10.16
CA LYS A 16 5.59 5.57 10.93
C LYS A 16 5.55 4.89 12.30
N LYS A 17 4.36 4.64 12.85
CA LYS A 17 4.17 3.94 14.12
C LYS A 17 3.57 2.54 13.94
N GLY A 18 2.83 2.31 12.85
CA GLY A 18 2.06 1.09 12.63
C GLY A 18 2.66 0.08 11.65
N GLY A 19 3.39 0.52 10.62
CA GLY A 19 3.96 -0.35 9.60
C GLY A 19 3.72 0.15 8.17
N MET A 20 3.18 -0.69 7.29
CA MET A 20 3.00 -0.40 5.86
C MET A 20 1.55 -0.57 5.42
N LEU A 21 1.09 0.36 4.60
CA LEU A 21 -0.25 0.40 4.04
C LEU A 21 -0.18 0.25 2.52
N VAL A 22 -1.09 -0.54 1.95
CA VAL A 22 -1.20 -0.75 0.51
C VAL A 22 -2.62 -0.41 0.06
N TYR A 23 -2.73 0.41 -0.99
CA TYR A 23 -4.00 0.83 -1.57
C TYR A 23 -4.02 0.61 -3.08
N ASP A 24 -5.22 0.48 -3.64
CA ASP A 24 -5.43 0.67 -5.07
C ASP A 24 -5.40 2.16 -5.46
N LEU A 25 -5.50 2.44 -6.77
CA LEU A 25 -5.47 3.82 -7.29
C LEU A 25 -6.73 4.64 -6.93
N ALA A 26 -7.83 3.99 -6.53
CA ALA A 26 -9.03 4.65 -6.03
C ALA A 26 -8.96 4.93 -4.51
N GLY A 27 -7.85 4.57 -3.85
CA GLY A 27 -7.66 4.75 -2.41
C GLY A 27 -8.32 3.67 -1.55
N LYS A 28 -8.79 2.56 -2.14
CA LYS A 28 -9.32 1.43 -1.38
C LYS A 28 -8.16 0.67 -0.73
N PRO A 29 -8.26 0.34 0.57
CA PRO A 29 -7.23 -0.47 1.23
C PRO A 29 -7.23 -1.89 0.66
N LEU A 30 -6.03 -2.35 0.30
CA LEU A 30 -5.77 -3.72 -0.16
C LEU A 30 -5.11 -4.56 0.94
N GLN A 31 -4.19 -3.96 1.70
CA GLN A 31 -3.44 -4.67 2.74
C GLN A 31 -2.89 -3.71 3.80
N TYR A 32 -2.76 -4.22 5.02
CA TYR A 32 -1.97 -3.62 6.09
C TYR A 32 -0.95 -4.64 6.60
N LEU A 33 0.30 -4.21 6.71
CA LEU A 33 1.41 -5.00 7.26
C LEU A 33 1.89 -4.31 8.54
N PRO A 34 1.65 -4.90 9.73
CA PRO A 34 1.94 -4.26 11.02
C PRO A 34 3.42 -4.38 11.44
N ASP A 35 4.36 -4.22 10.49
CA ASP A 35 5.81 -4.35 10.73
C ASP A 35 6.44 -3.02 11.21
N GLY A 36 5.65 -2.15 11.84
CA GLY A 36 6.12 -0.93 12.51
C GLY A 36 6.85 -1.23 13.82
N LYS A 37 7.44 -0.22 14.44
CA LYS A 37 8.09 -0.39 15.75
C LYS A 37 7.06 -0.85 16.79
N MET A 38 7.09 -2.14 17.16
CA MET A 38 6.42 -2.68 18.35
C MET A 38 7.09 -2.19 19.63
#